data_AF-A0A3F2V110-F1
#
_entry.id   AF-A0A3F2V110-F1
#
_cell.length_a   1.000
_cell.length_b   1.000
_cell.length_c   1.000
_cell.angle_alpha   90.00
_cell.angle_beta   90.00
_cell.angle_gamma   90.00
#
_symmetry.space_group_name_H-M   'P 1'
#
loop_
_entity.id
_entity.type
_entity.pdbx_description
1 polymer ?
#
loop_
_entity_poly.entity_id
_entity_poly.type
_entity_poly.pdbx_seq_one_letter_code
_entity_poly.pdbx_strand_id
1 'polypeptide(L)'
;MQLTTADRNNTKSGNQSLSRSSVEILLRRILPYYLLFIFITTALAALNGYLTHNDWMMGDWLINYQGGMIRRGLFGEGVFRFSEFTDLSAGLVVLCWQLFLYATYFGFSYLLLKQSNNITAYLLLIFSPFIFTFQINDLQGGSRKEIIVFALLAYAVYAANNSNVMKFRKTFHLILLVYPALILTHEMLAIFLPYFLIVYFYKADMNKSNIAKLFALVAMSIVSFLISLNYSGSLEQVNAIKQSLIEADYALVGGSLDWLAFSTELGLGAVEKFITEGAYLSYYGLAVVLAAVAYLPIRKNLGYLTRNNRITLMLLAIGIGSLALFAVAIDWGRFIYAHLILLFLISLLKSTDKAEYTTNPSGLLSKHKQSTKLITAIGFILYTQFWYIPHCCTPMPIISDLTRANVVSLFQPYVNIGRYVLKVD
;
A
#
# COMPACT_ATOMS: atom_id res chain seq x y z
N MET A 1 -56.54 46.39 -30.58
CA MET A 1 -56.36 44.92 -30.52
C MET A 1 -54.98 44.67 -29.92
N GLN A 2 -54.81 44.83 -28.60
CA GLN A 2 -54.75 43.75 -27.59
C GLN A 2 -53.72 42.66 -27.97
N LEU A 3 -52.51 42.72 -27.40
CA LEU A 3 -51.97 41.84 -26.33
C LEU A 3 -51.85 40.38 -26.84
N THR A 4 -50.66 39.77 -26.89
CA THR A 4 -50.01 39.24 -25.68
C THR A 4 -48.49 39.09 -25.79
N THR A 5 -47.84 39.50 -24.70
CA THR A 5 -46.51 39.13 -24.23
C THR A 5 -46.49 37.70 -23.68
N ALA A 6 -45.58 36.84 -24.14
CA ALA A 6 -45.01 35.72 -23.35
C ALA A 6 -43.97 34.96 -24.19
N ASP A 7 -42.69 35.14 -23.89
CA ASP A 7 -41.72 34.04 -23.72
C ASP A 7 -40.33 34.60 -23.37
N ARG A 8 -40.25 35.11 -22.13
CA ARG A 8 -39.01 35.11 -21.36
C ARG A 8 -39.19 34.04 -20.30
N ASN A 9 -38.53 32.89 -20.45
CA ASN A 9 -38.06 32.10 -19.31
C ASN A 9 -37.12 30.96 -19.71
N ASN A 10 -36.15 30.73 -18.84
CA ASN A 10 -35.34 29.53 -18.65
C ASN A 10 -34.06 29.32 -19.48
N THR A 11 -33.08 30.19 -19.23
CA THR A 11 -31.69 29.75 -19.04
C THR A 11 -31.17 30.19 -17.66
N LYS A 12 -31.74 29.63 -16.59
CA LYS A 12 -31.04 29.53 -15.31
C LYS A 12 -30.21 28.24 -15.34
N SER A 13 -28.99 28.33 -15.87
CA SER A 13 -27.96 27.34 -15.58
C SER A 13 -27.63 27.45 -14.08
N GLY A 14 -28.34 26.68 -13.27
CA GLY A 14 -28.08 26.56 -11.85
C GLY A 14 -26.71 25.95 -11.63
N ASN A 15 -25.70 26.80 -11.49
CA ASN A 15 -24.49 26.48 -10.73
C ASN A 15 -24.90 26.39 -9.25
N GLN A 16 -25.62 25.31 -8.88
CA GLN A 16 -25.71 24.92 -7.48
C GLN A 16 -24.33 24.41 -7.09
N SER A 17 -23.49 25.31 -6.59
CA SER A 17 -22.31 24.92 -5.82
C SER A 17 -22.81 24.06 -4.66
N LEU A 18 -22.62 22.75 -4.75
CA LEU A 18 -22.91 21.80 -3.68
C LEU A 18 -22.24 22.31 -2.40
N SER A 19 -23.05 22.81 -1.47
CA SER A 19 -22.56 23.26 -0.17
C SER A 19 -21.92 22.07 0.54
N ARG A 20 -20.62 22.14 0.78
CA ARG A 20 -19.88 21.09 1.49
C ARG A 20 -20.34 21.04 2.93
N SER A 21 -20.51 19.83 3.46
CA SER A 21 -20.84 19.66 4.88
C SER A 21 -19.71 20.19 5.78
N SER A 22 -20.05 20.64 7.00
CA SER A 22 -19.05 21.09 7.98
C SER A 22 -18.02 20.00 8.31
N VAL A 23 -18.43 18.73 8.30
CA VAL A 23 -17.54 17.56 8.50
C VAL A 23 -16.53 17.45 7.37
N GLU A 24 -16.97 17.61 6.12
CA GLU A 24 -16.07 17.56 4.96
C GLU A 24 -15.03 18.70 5.01
N ILE A 25 -15.47 19.92 5.36
CA ILE A 25 -14.56 21.07 5.49
C ILE A 25 -13.51 20.81 6.58
N LEU A 26 -13.94 20.31 7.75
CA LEU A 26 -13.05 19.96 8.85
C LEU A 26 -12.06 18.85 8.44
N LEU A 27 -12.55 17.77 7.81
CA LEU A 27 -11.72 16.66 7.38
C LEU A 27 -10.63 17.10 6.39
N ARG A 28 -10.97 17.94 5.41
CA ARG A 28 -10.00 18.50 4.45
C ARG A 28 -8.95 19.37 5.12
N ARG A 29 -9.32 20.09 6.19
CA ARG A 29 -8.39 20.92 6.97
C ARG A 29 -7.45 20.07 7.83
N ILE A 30 -7.95 19.00 8.45
CA ILE A 30 -7.15 18.12 9.34
C ILE A 30 -6.24 17.17 8.55
N LEU A 31 -6.69 16.69 7.38
CA LEU A 31 -5.97 15.69 6.59
C LEU A 31 -4.44 15.94 6.44
N PRO A 32 -3.95 17.11 6.01
CA PRO A 32 -2.51 17.32 5.85
C PRO A 32 -1.75 17.20 7.17
N TYR A 33 -2.31 17.68 8.29
CA TYR A 33 -1.69 17.56 9.61
C TYR A 33 -1.69 16.12 10.11
N TYR A 34 -2.79 15.39 9.88
CA TYR A 34 -2.87 13.96 10.19
C TYR A 34 -1.80 13.19 9.42
N LEU A 35 -1.72 13.35 8.09
CA LEU A 35 -0.72 12.64 7.28
C LEU A 35 0.72 13.05 7.63
N LEU A 36 0.95 14.32 7.97
CA LEU A 36 2.26 14.77 8.46
C LEU A 36 2.63 14.10 9.79
N PHE A 37 1.70 14.04 10.74
CA PHE A 37 1.91 13.34 12.02
C PHE A 37 2.24 11.86 11.79
N ILE A 38 1.47 11.16 10.97
CA ILE A 38 1.73 9.76 10.63
C ILE A 38 3.07 9.59 9.90
N PHE A 39 3.43 10.52 9.02
CA PHE A 39 4.72 10.49 8.33
C PHE A 39 5.89 10.65 9.31
N ILE A 40 5.80 11.58 10.27
CA ILE A 40 6.82 11.75 11.32
C ILE A 40 6.94 10.47 12.15
N THR A 41 5.81 9.89 12.58
CA THR A 41 5.82 8.62 13.33
C THR A 41 6.42 7.48 12.50
N THR A 42 6.12 7.42 11.21
CA THR A 42 6.74 6.45 10.27
C THR A 42 8.24 6.68 10.15
N ALA A 43 8.69 7.94 10.13
CA ALA A 43 10.09 8.28 10.04
C ALA A 43 10.86 7.87 11.31
N LEU A 44 10.27 8.06 12.48
CA LEU A 44 10.84 7.60 13.75
C LEU A 44 10.86 6.08 13.84
N ALA A 45 9.80 5.41 13.38
CA ALA A 45 9.74 3.96 13.27
C ALA A 45 10.86 3.43 12.36
N ALA A 46 11.09 4.10 11.23
CA ALA A 46 12.14 3.71 10.30
C ALA A 46 13.55 3.97 10.83
N LEU A 47 13.74 5.11 11.49
CA LEU A 47 14.97 5.40 12.20
C LEU A 47 15.26 4.35 13.29
N ASN A 48 14.24 3.94 14.04
CA ASN A 48 14.40 2.88 15.02
C ASN A 48 14.84 1.57 14.35
N GLY A 49 14.20 1.16 13.24
CA GLY A 49 14.60 -0.02 12.47
C GLY A 49 16.06 0.04 12.00
N TYR A 50 16.52 1.22 11.56
CA TYR A 50 17.92 1.47 11.21
C TYR A 50 18.86 1.32 12.42
N LEU A 51 18.56 1.99 13.54
CA LEU A 51 19.41 1.97 14.74
C LEU A 51 19.50 0.58 15.37
N THR A 52 18.40 -0.19 15.36
CA THR A 52 18.34 -1.53 15.94
C THR A 52 18.74 -2.65 14.97
N HIS A 53 19.25 -2.33 13.77
CA HIS A 53 19.67 -3.32 12.78
C HIS A 53 18.59 -4.37 12.49
N ASN A 54 17.35 -3.92 12.23
CA ASN A 54 16.22 -4.83 12.14
C ASN A 54 16.33 -5.76 10.91
N ASP A 55 16.39 -7.08 11.15
CA ASP A 55 16.67 -8.10 10.12
C ASP A 55 15.57 -8.27 9.05
N TRP A 56 14.38 -7.73 9.30
CA TRP A 56 13.27 -7.75 8.35
C TRP A 56 13.11 -6.42 7.65
N MET A 57 13.04 -5.34 8.42
CA MET A 57 12.82 -4.00 7.91
C MET A 57 14.03 -3.49 7.12
N MET A 58 15.25 -3.82 7.54
CA MET A 58 16.49 -3.40 6.86
C MET A 58 17.04 -4.54 6.00
N GLY A 59 17.00 -5.77 6.54
CA GLY A 59 17.50 -6.95 5.84
C GLY A 59 16.89 -7.18 4.48
N ASP A 60 15.58 -6.88 4.26
CA ASP A 60 14.99 -7.05 2.93
C ASP A 60 15.77 -6.28 1.89
N TRP A 61 16.01 -5.01 2.20
CA TRP A 61 16.51 -4.01 1.29
C TRP A 61 17.99 -4.23 0.99
N LEU A 62 18.69 -4.90 1.90
CA LEU A 62 20.13 -5.12 1.86
C LEU A 62 20.53 -6.47 1.24
N ILE A 63 19.58 -7.31 0.83
CA ILE A 63 19.87 -8.47 -0.03
C ILE A 63 20.56 -7.96 -1.31
N ASN A 64 21.78 -8.44 -1.58
CA ASN A 64 22.65 -7.97 -2.67
C ASN A 64 23.27 -9.15 -3.45
N TYR A 65 24.19 -8.87 -4.39
CA TYR A 65 24.81 -9.88 -5.25
C TYR A 65 26.26 -10.23 -4.90
N GLN A 66 26.73 -9.94 -3.68
CA GLN A 66 28.09 -10.30 -3.28
C GLN A 66 28.29 -11.82 -3.14
N GLY A 67 27.20 -12.58 -2.93
CA GLY A 67 27.17 -14.05 -3.06
C GLY A 67 26.85 -14.56 -4.47
N GLY A 68 26.90 -13.72 -5.50
CA GLY A 68 26.41 -14.02 -6.84
C GLY A 68 24.91 -13.74 -7.02
N MET A 69 24.38 -14.12 -8.20
CA MET A 69 22.97 -13.86 -8.54
C MET A 69 22.02 -14.64 -7.61
N ILE A 70 21.09 -13.90 -6.99
CA ILE A 70 20.07 -14.42 -6.06
C ILE A 70 18.75 -13.67 -6.27
N ARG A 71 17.61 -14.29 -5.96
CA ARG A 71 16.33 -13.56 -5.93
C ARG A 71 16.41 -12.38 -4.94
N ARG A 72 15.73 -11.27 -5.27
CA ARG A 72 15.60 -10.04 -4.46
C ARG A 72 16.82 -9.12 -4.38
N GLY A 73 17.94 -9.48 -5.01
CA GLY A 73 19.21 -8.79 -4.80
C GLY A 73 19.42 -7.46 -5.54
N LEU A 74 18.59 -7.12 -6.54
CA LEU A 74 18.91 -5.99 -7.43
C LEU A 74 18.97 -4.64 -6.70
N PHE A 75 18.04 -4.40 -5.78
CA PHE A 75 18.03 -3.13 -5.04
C PHE A 75 19.21 -3.04 -4.08
N GLY A 76 19.46 -4.10 -3.30
CA GLY A 76 20.53 -4.08 -2.31
C GLY A 76 21.91 -4.08 -2.95
N GLU A 77 22.09 -4.61 -4.16
CA GLU A 77 23.33 -4.41 -4.92
C GLU A 77 23.54 -2.93 -5.24
N GLY A 78 22.50 -2.22 -5.69
CA GLY A 78 22.59 -0.77 -5.90
C GLY A 78 22.93 0.00 -4.62
N VAL A 79 22.34 -0.40 -3.49
CA VAL A 79 22.65 0.17 -2.17
C VAL A 79 24.10 -0.10 -1.79
N PHE A 80 24.56 -1.35 -1.93
CA PHE A 80 25.91 -1.77 -1.59
C PHE A 80 26.96 -0.99 -2.39
N ARG A 81 26.80 -0.89 -3.72
CA ARG A 81 27.70 -0.09 -4.56
C ARG A 81 27.69 1.40 -4.23
N PHE A 82 26.53 1.93 -3.87
CA PHE A 82 26.43 3.33 -3.45
C PHE A 82 27.11 3.56 -2.10
N SER A 83 26.96 2.62 -1.17
CA SER A 83 27.66 2.58 0.12
C SER A 83 29.17 2.58 -0.07
N GLU A 84 29.71 1.68 -0.91
CA GLU A 84 31.15 1.64 -1.26
C GLU A 84 31.65 2.94 -1.89
N PHE A 85 30.83 3.61 -2.69
CA PHE A 85 31.23 4.83 -3.39
C PHE A 85 31.19 6.09 -2.49
N THR A 86 30.32 6.11 -1.48
CA THR A 86 30.07 7.31 -0.65
C THR A 86 30.52 7.19 0.80
N ASP A 87 30.99 6.02 1.20
CA ASP A 87 31.30 5.65 2.59
C ASP A 87 30.11 5.84 3.56
N LEU A 88 28.89 5.92 3.02
CA LEU A 88 27.66 5.97 3.82
C LEU A 88 27.23 4.55 4.17
N SER A 89 26.93 4.28 5.44
CA SER A 89 26.36 2.99 5.87
C SER A 89 25.19 2.56 4.99
N ALA A 90 25.21 1.32 4.52
CA ALA A 90 24.17 0.77 3.65
C ALA A 90 22.76 0.88 4.29
N GLY A 91 22.67 0.75 5.62
CA GLY A 91 21.42 0.95 6.36
C GLY A 91 20.89 2.38 6.27
N LEU A 92 21.76 3.40 6.28
CA LEU A 92 21.35 4.80 6.15
C LEU A 92 20.77 5.07 4.76
N VAL A 93 21.37 4.50 3.72
CA VAL A 93 20.87 4.60 2.35
C VAL A 93 19.47 3.99 2.25
N VAL A 94 19.24 2.81 2.86
CA VAL A 94 17.92 2.18 2.93
C VAL A 94 16.91 3.07 3.67
N LEU A 95 17.29 3.63 4.82
CA LEU A 95 16.43 4.55 5.58
C LEU A 95 15.98 5.73 4.70
N CYS A 96 16.91 6.39 4.01
CA CYS A 96 16.59 7.49 3.10
C CYS A 96 15.60 7.08 2.00
N TRP A 97 15.79 5.90 1.40
CA TRP A 97 14.87 5.37 0.39
C TRP A 97 13.48 5.07 0.94
N GLN A 98 13.38 4.45 2.12
CA GLN A 98 12.10 4.20 2.78
C GLN A 98 11.36 5.52 3.03
N LEU A 99 12.03 6.53 3.59
CA LEU A 99 11.43 7.85 3.85
C LEU A 99 10.97 8.53 2.55
N PHE A 100 11.78 8.47 1.49
CA PHE A 100 11.42 9.01 0.18
C PHE A 100 10.17 8.34 -0.41
N LEU A 101 10.08 7.01 -0.33
CA LEU A 101 8.96 6.25 -0.87
C LEU A 101 7.68 6.49 -0.05
N TYR A 102 7.78 6.56 1.27
CA TYR A 102 6.67 6.94 2.14
C TYR A 102 6.20 8.37 1.89
N ALA A 103 7.11 9.32 1.72
CA ALA A 103 6.77 10.71 1.37
C ALA A 103 6.05 10.78 0.02
N THR A 104 6.51 9.99 -0.95
CA THR A 104 5.89 9.88 -2.29
C THR A 104 4.47 9.30 -2.19
N TYR A 105 4.31 8.17 -1.49
CA TYR A 105 3.02 7.53 -1.27
C TYR A 105 2.03 8.46 -0.55
N PHE A 106 2.46 9.12 0.53
CA PHE A 106 1.61 10.02 1.33
C PHE A 106 1.26 11.28 0.54
N GLY A 107 2.24 11.87 -0.15
CA GLY A 107 2.07 13.06 -0.97
C GLY A 107 1.05 12.84 -2.08
N PHE A 108 1.18 11.77 -2.87
CA PHE A 108 0.21 11.48 -3.93
C PHE A 108 -1.16 11.06 -3.38
N SER A 109 -1.21 10.32 -2.26
CA SER A 109 -2.48 9.99 -1.60
C SER A 109 -3.21 11.24 -1.10
N TYR A 110 -2.48 12.19 -0.50
CA TYR A 110 -3.02 13.50 -0.12
C TYR A 110 -3.59 14.25 -1.33
N LEU A 111 -2.83 14.33 -2.43
CA LEU A 111 -3.27 15.01 -3.65
C LEU A 111 -4.54 14.35 -4.23
N LEU A 112 -4.62 13.02 -4.23
CA LEU A 112 -5.79 12.28 -4.70
C LEU A 112 -7.01 12.49 -3.79
N LEU A 113 -6.85 12.38 -2.47
CA LEU A 113 -7.92 12.63 -1.50
C LEU A 113 -8.42 14.09 -1.56
N LYS A 114 -7.52 15.05 -1.75
CA LYS A 114 -7.87 16.46 -1.95
C LYS A 114 -8.75 16.65 -3.19
N GLN A 115 -8.49 15.89 -4.25
CA GLN A 115 -9.27 15.91 -5.50
C GLN A 115 -10.57 15.09 -5.45
N SER A 116 -10.77 14.25 -4.43
CA SER A 116 -11.99 13.45 -4.29
C SER A 116 -13.22 14.34 -4.08
N ASN A 117 -14.32 14.02 -4.78
CA ASN A 117 -15.59 14.74 -4.64
C ASN A 117 -16.27 14.49 -3.29
N ASN A 118 -16.03 13.33 -2.68
CA ASN A 118 -16.63 12.92 -1.41
C ASN A 118 -15.57 12.29 -0.52
N ILE A 119 -14.74 13.12 0.10
CA ILE A 119 -13.68 12.67 1.02
C ILE A 119 -14.26 12.01 2.29
N THR A 120 -15.47 12.38 2.72
CA THR A 120 -16.12 11.78 3.90
C THR A 120 -16.39 10.28 3.71
N ALA A 121 -16.62 9.82 2.48
CA ALA A 121 -16.73 8.39 2.19
C ALA A 121 -15.42 7.61 2.48
N TYR A 122 -14.28 8.30 2.47
CA TYR A 122 -12.97 7.71 2.76
C TYR A 122 -12.59 7.77 4.24
N LEU A 123 -13.45 8.30 5.12
CA LEU A 123 -13.11 8.52 6.53
C LEU A 123 -12.60 7.25 7.22
N LEU A 124 -13.30 6.12 7.06
CA LEU A 124 -12.90 4.85 7.66
C LEU A 124 -11.57 4.34 7.11
N LEU A 125 -11.25 4.61 5.84
CA LEU A 125 -9.99 4.20 5.21
C LEU A 125 -8.83 5.09 5.64
N ILE A 126 -9.04 6.41 5.69
CA ILE A 126 -8.00 7.37 6.09
C ILE A 126 -7.51 7.09 7.51
N PHE A 127 -8.43 6.79 8.42
CA PHE A 127 -8.10 6.55 9.83
C PHE A 127 -8.03 5.06 10.19
N SER A 128 -8.02 4.16 9.20
CA SER A 128 -7.92 2.73 9.47
C SER A 128 -6.55 2.35 10.03
N PRO A 129 -6.41 1.19 10.70
CA PRO A 129 -5.12 0.69 11.16
C PRO A 129 -4.23 0.13 10.02
N PHE A 130 -4.64 0.29 8.75
CA PHE A 130 -3.99 -0.37 7.62
C PHE A 130 -3.66 0.51 6.40
N ILE A 131 -4.32 1.65 6.14
CA ILE A 131 -3.96 2.43 4.93
C ILE A 131 -2.67 3.23 5.15
N PHE A 132 -2.62 4.03 6.24
CA PHE A 132 -1.48 4.90 6.51
C PHE A 132 -0.68 4.50 7.76
N THR A 133 -1.17 3.56 8.56
CA THR A 133 -0.63 3.26 9.91
C THR A 133 -0.09 1.85 10.05
N PHE A 134 -0.26 0.97 9.05
CA PHE A 134 0.18 -0.43 9.13
C PHE A 134 1.66 -0.56 9.52
N GLN A 135 2.53 0.23 8.90
CA GLN A 135 3.96 0.24 9.17
C GLN A 135 4.37 0.79 10.54
N ILE A 136 3.44 1.43 11.25
CA ILE A 136 3.63 1.86 12.64
C ILE A 136 3.12 0.75 13.57
N ASN A 137 1.97 0.16 13.23
CA ASN A 137 1.32 -0.90 13.99
C ASN A 137 2.11 -2.22 13.92
N ASP A 138 2.85 -2.43 12.83
CA ASP A 138 3.67 -3.60 12.56
C ASP A 138 4.98 -3.20 11.87
N LEU A 139 6.01 -2.96 12.69
CA LEU A 139 7.32 -2.49 12.23
C LEU A 139 8.03 -3.49 11.32
N GLN A 140 7.85 -4.79 11.53
CA GLN A 140 8.52 -5.83 10.76
C GLN A 140 7.90 -5.98 9.36
N GLY A 141 6.58 -5.85 9.25
CA GLY A 141 5.84 -6.03 8.01
C GLY A 141 5.72 -4.79 7.13
N GLY A 142 5.58 -3.59 7.70
CA GLY A 142 5.17 -2.44 6.89
C GLY A 142 6.29 -1.74 6.11
N SER A 143 7.52 -1.72 6.59
CA SER A 143 8.65 -1.03 5.93
C SER A 143 9.40 -1.89 4.91
N ARG A 144 8.70 -2.85 4.31
CA ARG A 144 9.21 -3.79 3.30
C ARG A 144 9.04 -3.18 1.89
N LYS A 145 9.60 -3.83 0.85
CA LYS A 145 9.71 -3.27 -0.50
C LYS A 145 8.37 -2.99 -1.22
N GLU A 146 7.24 -3.46 -0.70
CA GLU A 146 5.90 -3.19 -1.25
C GLU A 146 5.60 -1.68 -1.32
N ILE A 147 6.22 -0.86 -0.46
CA ILE A 147 6.09 0.60 -0.51
C ILE A 147 6.53 1.20 -1.86
N ILE A 148 7.44 0.53 -2.59
CA ILE A 148 7.82 0.92 -3.97
C ILE A 148 6.58 0.87 -4.88
N VAL A 149 5.82 -0.21 -4.79
CA VAL A 149 4.60 -0.42 -5.58
C VAL A 149 3.50 0.55 -5.15
N PHE A 150 3.34 0.81 -3.84
CA PHE A 150 2.36 1.78 -3.35
C PHE A 150 2.64 3.20 -3.85
N ALA A 151 3.89 3.64 -3.75
CA ALA A 151 4.32 4.96 -4.21
C ALA A 151 4.13 5.12 -5.73
N LEU A 152 4.55 4.12 -6.51
CA LEU A 152 4.39 4.14 -7.97
C LEU A 152 2.94 4.07 -8.41
N LEU A 153 2.10 3.24 -7.77
CA LEU A 153 0.68 3.19 -8.12
C LEU A 153 -0.04 4.48 -7.73
N ALA A 154 0.30 5.09 -6.58
CA ALA A 154 -0.25 6.38 -6.19
C ALA A 154 0.08 7.47 -7.21
N TYR A 155 1.32 7.50 -7.70
CA TYR A 155 1.71 8.36 -8.82
C TYR A 155 0.96 8.02 -10.12
N ALA A 156 0.83 6.75 -10.48
CA ALA A 156 0.14 6.32 -11.69
C ALA A 156 -1.33 6.75 -11.69
N VAL A 157 -2.05 6.58 -10.57
CA VAL A 157 -3.43 7.03 -10.39
C VAL A 157 -3.51 8.57 -10.46
N TYR A 158 -2.58 9.27 -9.82
CA TYR A 158 -2.50 10.73 -9.91
C TYR A 158 -2.29 11.19 -11.37
N ALA A 159 -1.38 10.57 -12.10
CA ALA A 159 -1.11 10.86 -13.50
C ALA A 159 -2.35 10.57 -14.38
N ALA A 160 -3.05 9.46 -14.14
CA ALA A 160 -4.29 9.12 -14.84
C ALA A 160 -5.37 10.21 -14.63
N ASN A 161 -5.50 10.72 -13.40
CA ASN A 161 -6.49 11.73 -13.05
C ASN A 161 -6.16 13.15 -13.55
N ASN A 162 -4.88 13.47 -13.79
CA ASN A 162 -4.42 14.85 -14.01
C ASN A 162 -3.70 15.08 -15.35
N SER A 163 -3.42 14.03 -16.12
CA SER A 163 -2.81 14.15 -17.45
C SER A 163 -3.80 13.83 -18.57
N ASN A 164 -3.57 14.41 -19.75
CA ASN A 164 -4.19 13.93 -20.97
C ASN A 164 -3.72 12.50 -21.29
N VAL A 165 -4.50 11.78 -22.11
CA VAL A 165 -4.27 10.36 -22.40
C VAL A 165 -2.88 10.11 -23.00
N MET A 166 -2.37 10.99 -23.87
CA MET A 166 -1.06 10.81 -24.50
C MET A 166 0.09 10.91 -23.49
N LYS A 167 0.06 11.92 -22.62
CA LYS A 167 1.06 12.11 -21.55
C LYS A 167 1.00 10.96 -20.56
N PHE A 168 -0.20 10.59 -20.11
CA PHE A 168 -0.39 9.43 -19.22
C PHE A 168 0.17 8.15 -19.84
N ARG A 169 -0.12 7.87 -21.12
CA ARG A 169 0.44 6.69 -21.81
C ARG A 169 1.97 6.69 -21.72
N LYS A 170 2.66 7.78 -22.08
CA LYS A 170 4.13 7.83 -22.01
C LYS A 170 4.66 7.53 -20.61
N THR A 171 4.08 8.18 -19.60
CA THR A 171 4.40 7.92 -18.19
C THR A 171 4.19 6.46 -17.82
N PHE A 172 3.08 5.86 -18.24
CA PHE A 172 2.76 4.48 -17.92
C PHE A 172 3.69 3.47 -18.62
N HIS A 173 4.08 3.70 -19.88
CA HIS A 173 5.06 2.86 -20.56
C HIS A 173 6.42 2.92 -19.86
N LEU A 174 6.82 4.08 -19.31
CA LEU A 174 8.04 4.19 -18.50
C LEU A 174 7.93 3.37 -17.20
N ILE A 175 6.79 3.43 -16.51
CA ILE A 175 6.56 2.59 -15.32
C ILE A 175 6.69 1.11 -15.67
N LEU A 176 6.06 0.66 -16.76
CA LEU A 176 6.16 -0.73 -17.21
C LEU A 176 7.56 -1.13 -17.68
N LEU A 177 8.33 -0.19 -18.26
CA LEU A 177 9.71 -0.43 -18.66
C LEU A 177 10.62 -0.68 -17.44
N VAL A 178 10.35 -0.01 -16.33
CA VAL A 178 11.11 -0.15 -15.07
C VAL A 178 10.61 -1.34 -14.23
N TYR A 179 9.37 -1.78 -14.42
CA TYR A 179 8.76 -2.86 -13.64
C TYR A 179 9.53 -4.20 -13.60
N PRO A 180 10.20 -4.66 -14.68
CA PRO A 180 11.14 -5.77 -14.63
C PRO A 180 12.15 -5.67 -13.48
N ALA A 181 12.74 -4.49 -13.29
CA ALA A 181 13.70 -4.25 -12.22
C ALA A 181 13.06 -4.37 -10.84
N LEU A 182 11.81 -3.89 -10.65
CA LEU A 182 11.08 -4.07 -9.39
C LEU A 182 10.89 -5.55 -9.03
N ILE A 183 10.59 -6.40 -10.01
CA ILE A 183 10.44 -7.83 -9.77
C ILE A 183 11.77 -8.45 -9.32
N LEU A 184 12.90 -7.99 -9.88
CA LEU A 184 14.22 -8.43 -9.44
C LEU A 184 14.60 -7.91 -8.04
N THR A 185 13.99 -6.84 -7.54
CA THR A 185 14.14 -6.41 -6.13
C THR A 185 13.30 -7.23 -5.17
N HIS A 186 12.11 -7.67 -5.60
CA HIS A 186 11.31 -8.66 -4.91
C HIS A 186 10.28 -9.31 -5.85
N GLU A 187 10.36 -10.64 -6.01
CA GLU A 187 9.62 -11.40 -7.01
C GLU A 187 8.10 -11.37 -6.82
N MET A 188 7.63 -11.28 -5.56
CA MET A 188 6.20 -11.21 -5.25
C MET A 188 5.53 -9.96 -5.84
N LEU A 189 6.29 -8.90 -6.13
CA LEU A 189 5.75 -7.66 -6.70
C LEU A 189 5.15 -7.91 -8.10
N ALA A 190 5.52 -9.01 -8.78
CA ALA A 190 4.90 -9.43 -10.02
C ALA A 190 3.37 -9.60 -9.90
N ILE A 191 2.88 -10.03 -8.74
CA ILE A 191 1.45 -10.24 -8.47
C ILE A 191 0.68 -8.93 -8.42
N PHE A 192 1.36 -7.82 -8.15
CA PHE A 192 0.73 -6.49 -8.11
C PHE A 192 0.72 -5.78 -9.48
N LEU A 193 1.42 -6.31 -10.49
CA LEU A 193 1.45 -5.73 -11.84
C LEU A 193 0.05 -5.52 -12.44
N PRO A 194 -0.92 -6.46 -12.30
CA PRO A 194 -2.24 -6.26 -12.88
C PRO A 194 -2.97 -5.03 -12.30
N TYR A 195 -2.69 -4.58 -11.07
CA TYR A 195 -3.25 -3.32 -10.54
C TYR A 195 -2.84 -2.11 -11.38
N PHE A 196 -1.61 -2.06 -11.88
CA PHE A 196 -1.18 -1.01 -12.80
C PHE A 196 -1.92 -1.09 -14.12
N LEU A 197 -2.09 -2.31 -14.67
CA LEU A 197 -2.83 -2.50 -15.91
C LEU A 197 -4.27 -2.01 -15.76
N ILE A 198 -4.95 -2.28 -14.63
CA ILE A 198 -6.30 -1.74 -14.36
C ILE A 198 -6.33 -0.22 -14.51
N VAL A 199 -5.35 0.51 -13.96
CA VAL A 199 -5.25 1.98 -14.10
C VAL A 199 -5.07 2.39 -15.57
N TYR A 200 -4.29 1.64 -16.34
CA TYR A 200 -4.14 1.90 -17.77
C TYR A 200 -5.43 1.69 -18.54
N PHE A 201 -6.08 0.54 -18.36
CA PHE A 201 -7.35 0.20 -19.03
C PHE A 201 -8.49 1.12 -18.63
N TYR A 202 -8.42 1.73 -17.44
CA TYR A 202 -9.36 2.75 -17.02
C TYR A 202 -9.23 4.06 -17.81
N LYS A 203 -8.00 4.49 -18.08
CA LYS A 203 -7.71 5.82 -18.64
C LYS A 203 -7.53 5.84 -20.16
N ALA A 204 -7.03 4.76 -20.75
CA ALA A 204 -6.54 4.74 -22.12
C ALA A 204 -7.23 3.68 -22.98
N ASP A 205 -7.69 4.11 -24.15
CA ASP A 205 -8.23 3.17 -25.15
C ASP A 205 -7.15 2.27 -25.76
N MET A 206 -7.59 1.08 -26.14
CA MET A 206 -6.75 0.05 -26.76
C MET A 206 -6.86 0.13 -28.28
N ASN A 207 -5.74 0.42 -28.94
CA ASN A 207 -5.57 0.14 -30.36
C ASN A 207 -4.52 -0.97 -30.54
N LYS A 208 -4.47 -1.60 -31.72
CA LYS A 208 -3.57 -2.74 -31.97
C LYS A 208 -2.10 -2.44 -31.63
N SER A 209 -1.61 -1.25 -31.98
CA SER A 209 -0.23 -0.82 -31.70
C SER A 209 0.05 -0.70 -30.19
N ASN A 210 -0.86 -0.09 -29.44
CA ASN A 210 -0.75 0.05 -27.98
C ASN A 210 -0.82 -1.31 -27.28
N ILE A 211 -1.67 -2.23 -27.75
CA ILE A 211 -1.76 -3.59 -27.21
C ILE A 211 -0.42 -4.31 -27.37
N ALA A 212 0.17 -4.28 -28.57
CA ALA A 212 1.45 -4.93 -28.84
C ALA A 212 2.57 -4.37 -27.95
N LYS A 213 2.62 -3.04 -27.77
CA LYS A 213 3.60 -2.40 -26.87
C LYS A 213 3.41 -2.81 -25.42
N LEU A 214 2.18 -2.79 -24.91
CA LEU A 214 1.89 -3.24 -23.54
C LEU A 214 2.27 -4.70 -23.34
N PHE A 215 1.94 -5.56 -24.30
CA PHE A 215 2.29 -6.97 -24.24
C PHE A 215 3.82 -7.16 -24.18
N ALA A 216 4.57 -6.46 -25.03
CA ALA A 216 6.03 -6.51 -25.00
C ALA A 216 6.62 -6.03 -23.67
N LEU A 217 6.07 -4.94 -23.10
CA LEU A 217 6.53 -4.44 -21.80
C LEU A 217 6.19 -5.39 -20.64
N VAL A 218 4.98 -5.95 -20.62
CA VAL A 218 4.57 -6.95 -19.62
C VAL A 218 5.37 -8.24 -19.78
N ALA A 219 5.72 -8.65 -21.00
CA ALA A 219 6.53 -9.83 -21.26
C ALA A 219 7.92 -9.71 -20.60
N MET A 220 8.54 -8.53 -20.59
CA MET A 220 9.81 -8.32 -19.86
C MET A 220 9.65 -8.53 -18.35
N SER A 221 8.51 -8.13 -17.77
CA SER A 221 8.20 -8.38 -16.36
C SER A 221 7.99 -9.87 -16.08
N ILE A 222 7.31 -10.59 -16.98
CA ILE A 222 7.15 -12.04 -16.89
C ILE A 222 8.52 -12.73 -16.95
N VAL A 223 9.38 -12.35 -17.89
CA VAL A 223 10.75 -12.90 -18.00
C VAL A 223 11.53 -12.66 -16.71
N SER A 224 11.46 -11.45 -16.14
CA SER A 224 12.15 -11.16 -14.87
C SER A 224 11.63 -12.00 -13.70
N PHE A 225 10.31 -12.22 -13.65
CA PHE A 225 9.70 -13.10 -12.66
C PHE A 225 10.19 -14.54 -12.81
N LEU A 226 10.20 -15.07 -14.03
CA LEU A 226 10.71 -16.42 -14.33
C LEU A 226 12.19 -16.56 -14.00
N ILE A 227 13.00 -15.54 -14.26
CA ILE A 227 14.41 -15.49 -13.83
C ILE A 227 14.47 -15.58 -12.31
N SER A 228 13.75 -14.73 -11.57
CA SER A 228 13.78 -14.74 -10.10
C SER A 228 13.40 -16.08 -9.48
N LEU A 229 12.51 -16.86 -10.10
CA LEU A 229 12.14 -18.20 -9.62
C LEU A 229 13.29 -19.23 -9.70
N ASN A 230 14.23 -19.05 -10.63
CA ASN A 230 15.34 -19.97 -10.84
C ASN A 230 16.58 -19.68 -9.96
N TYR A 231 16.62 -18.53 -9.27
CA TYR A 231 17.75 -18.12 -8.44
C TYR A 231 17.39 -18.13 -6.94
N SER A 232 17.03 -19.29 -6.41
CA SER A 232 16.96 -19.50 -4.95
C SER A 232 18.34 -19.34 -4.32
N GLY A 233 18.40 -18.87 -3.07
CA GLY A 233 19.67 -18.71 -2.37
C GLY A 233 20.21 -20.01 -1.81
N SER A 234 21.54 -20.16 -1.78
CA SER A 234 22.21 -21.15 -0.94
C SER A 234 22.70 -20.52 0.37
N LEU A 235 23.01 -21.35 1.37
CA LEU A 235 23.58 -20.89 2.64
C LEU A 235 24.92 -20.16 2.44
N GLU A 236 25.74 -20.61 1.48
CA GLU A 236 27.00 -19.96 1.12
C GLU A 236 26.77 -18.55 0.58
N GLN A 237 25.79 -18.37 -0.31
CA GLN A 237 25.43 -17.06 -0.84
C GLN A 237 24.91 -16.13 0.26
N VAL A 238 24.06 -16.64 1.16
CA VAL A 238 23.56 -15.87 2.30
C VAL A 238 24.71 -15.41 3.21
N ASN A 239 25.68 -16.28 3.49
CA ASN A 239 26.83 -15.92 4.31
C ASN A 239 27.73 -14.88 3.63
N ALA A 240 27.93 -14.98 2.31
CA ALA A 240 28.67 -13.98 1.53
C ALA A 240 27.98 -12.60 1.58
N ILE A 241 26.64 -12.56 1.45
CA ILE A 241 25.87 -11.32 1.61
C ILE A 241 26.05 -10.76 3.01
N LYS A 242 25.90 -11.57 4.06
CA LYS A 242 26.10 -11.12 5.45
C LYS A 242 27.49 -10.54 5.67
N GLN A 243 28.54 -11.18 5.14
CA GLN A 243 29.91 -10.65 5.21
C GLN A 243 30.00 -9.27 4.55
N SER A 244 29.49 -9.13 3.31
CA SER A 244 29.52 -7.84 2.62
C SER A 244 28.84 -6.71 3.41
N LEU A 245 27.79 -7.02 4.18
CA LEU A 245 27.11 -6.03 5.02
C LEU A 245 27.91 -5.64 6.27
N ILE A 246 28.75 -6.53 6.80
CA ILE A 246 29.73 -6.18 7.84
C ILE A 246 30.77 -5.21 7.26
N GLU A 247 31.25 -5.48 6.05
CA GLU A 247 32.20 -4.61 5.34
C GLU A 247 31.58 -3.23 5.01
N ALA A 248 30.27 -3.17 4.78
CA ALA A 248 29.50 -1.95 4.56
C ALA A 248 28.99 -1.25 5.84
N ASP A 249 29.62 -1.54 6.99
CA ASP A 249 29.30 -0.96 8.31
C ASP A 249 27.81 -1.08 8.71
N TYR A 250 27.21 -2.24 8.42
CA TYR A 250 25.81 -2.51 8.75
C TYR A 250 25.51 -4.01 8.90
N ALA A 251 26.04 -4.63 9.97
CA ALA A 251 25.87 -6.05 10.23
C ALA A 251 24.42 -6.44 10.56
N LEU A 252 23.92 -7.54 9.98
CA LEU A 252 22.59 -8.09 10.24
C LEU A 252 22.66 -9.55 10.69
N VAL A 253 21.77 -9.95 11.58
CA VAL A 253 21.73 -11.29 12.18
C VAL A 253 20.43 -11.99 11.80
N GLY A 254 20.37 -12.43 10.54
CA GLY A 254 19.37 -13.38 10.06
C GLY A 254 18.14 -12.74 9.41
N GLY A 255 16.95 -13.10 9.90
CA GLY A 255 15.66 -12.62 9.38
C GLY A 255 15.50 -12.89 7.87
N SER A 256 15.24 -11.83 7.11
CA SER A 256 14.96 -11.98 5.68
C SER A 256 16.12 -12.51 4.83
N LEU A 257 17.37 -12.39 5.32
CA LEU A 257 18.54 -12.98 4.67
C LEU A 257 18.52 -14.52 4.77
N ASP A 258 18.20 -15.06 5.94
CA ASP A 258 18.18 -16.52 6.17
C ASP A 258 17.09 -17.22 5.35
N TRP A 259 15.94 -16.55 5.20
CA TRP A 259 14.82 -17.04 4.41
C TRP A 259 15.12 -17.17 2.91
N LEU A 260 16.24 -16.64 2.42
CA LEU A 260 16.68 -16.89 1.05
C LEU A 260 17.14 -18.34 0.83
N ALA A 261 17.71 -18.97 1.87
CA ALA A 261 18.22 -20.34 1.82
C ALA A 261 17.16 -21.40 2.09
N PHE A 262 15.99 -21.03 2.61
CA PHE A 262 14.90 -21.97 2.86
C PHE A 262 14.13 -22.35 1.59
N SER A 263 13.70 -23.62 1.57
CA SER A 263 12.98 -24.21 0.45
C SER A 263 11.49 -23.89 0.49
N THR A 264 10.82 -24.03 -0.64
CA THR A 264 9.37 -23.83 -0.75
C THR A 264 8.59 -24.85 0.07
N GLU A 265 9.09 -26.08 0.20
CA GLU A 265 8.50 -27.14 1.02
C GLU A 265 8.47 -26.75 2.50
N LEU A 266 9.54 -26.12 3.00
CA LEU A 266 9.58 -25.60 4.37
C LEU A 266 8.53 -24.49 4.55
N GLY A 267 8.39 -23.59 3.57
CA GLY A 267 7.36 -22.55 3.57
C GLY A 267 5.94 -23.11 3.60
N LEU A 268 5.66 -24.11 2.76
CA LEU A 268 4.37 -24.83 2.74
C LEU A 268 4.08 -25.47 4.10
N GLY A 269 5.04 -26.20 4.68
CA GLY A 269 4.87 -26.83 5.99
C GLY A 269 4.67 -25.82 7.12
N ALA A 270 5.33 -24.65 7.05
CA ALA A 270 5.12 -23.57 8.00
C ALA A 270 3.69 -22.99 7.91
N VAL A 271 3.20 -22.74 6.69
CA VAL A 271 1.83 -22.28 6.47
C VAL A 271 0.81 -23.31 6.96
N GLU A 272 1.00 -24.59 6.61
CA GLU A 272 0.14 -25.68 7.07
C GLU A 272 0.05 -25.69 8.60
N LYS A 273 1.20 -25.66 9.30
CA LYS A 273 1.25 -25.61 10.75
C LYS A 273 0.47 -24.42 11.32
N PHE A 274 0.63 -23.23 10.76
CA PHE A 274 -0.08 -22.04 11.23
C PHE A 274 -1.60 -22.07 10.93
N ILE A 275 -2.04 -22.81 9.92
CA ILE A 275 -3.46 -23.02 9.62
C ILE A 275 -4.08 -24.08 10.53
N THR A 276 -3.38 -25.20 10.77
CA THR A 276 -3.91 -26.35 11.51
C THR A 276 -3.81 -26.18 13.01
N GLU A 277 -2.67 -25.68 13.50
CA GLU A 277 -2.42 -25.44 14.92
C GLU A 277 -2.72 -23.99 15.32
N GLY A 278 -2.71 -23.07 14.36
CA GLY A 278 -2.99 -21.66 14.57
C GLY A 278 -4.37 -21.23 14.08
N ALA A 279 -4.90 -20.16 14.67
CA ALA A 279 -6.18 -19.57 14.27
C ALA A 279 -6.07 -18.69 13.00
N TYR A 280 -5.19 -19.01 12.04
CA TYR A 280 -4.88 -18.12 10.91
C TYR A 280 -6.08 -17.80 10.03
N LEU A 281 -6.86 -18.82 9.63
CA LEU A 281 -8.01 -18.64 8.75
C LEU A 281 -9.08 -17.76 9.39
N SER A 282 -9.40 -18.00 10.67
CA SER A 282 -10.40 -17.22 11.40
C SER A 282 -9.91 -15.80 11.67
N TYR A 283 -8.65 -15.65 12.06
CA TYR A 283 -8.02 -14.36 12.35
C TYR A 283 -7.95 -13.47 11.11
N TYR A 284 -7.29 -13.93 10.05
CA TYR A 284 -7.14 -13.15 8.83
C TYR A 284 -8.47 -13.03 8.06
N GLY A 285 -9.36 -14.01 8.16
CA GLY A 285 -10.73 -13.91 7.67
C GLY A 285 -11.49 -12.75 8.33
N LEU A 286 -11.43 -12.64 9.67
CA LEU A 286 -12.04 -11.53 10.40
C LEU A 286 -11.37 -10.19 10.06
N ALA A 287 -10.03 -10.15 9.94
CA ALA A 287 -9.31 -8.94 9.51
C ALA A 287 -9.77 -8.44 8.13
N VAL A 288 -9.96 -9.35 7.16
CA VAL A 288 -10.49 -9.02 5.84
C VAL A 288 -11.93 -8.49 5.92
N VAL A 289 -12.79 -9.11 6.75
CA VAL A 289 -14.16 -8.63 6.96
C VAL A 289 -14.17 -7.22 7.55
N LEU A 290 -13.37 -6.97 8.59
CA LEU A 290 -13.25 -5.64 9.20
C LEU A 290 -12.69 -4.62 8.21
N ALA A 291 -11.69 -4.99 7.40
CA ALA A 291 -11.17 -4.12 6.36
C ALA A 291 -12.24 -3.81 5.30
N ALA A 292 -13.03 -4.79 4.87
CA ALA A 292 -14.08 -4.63 3.88
C ALA A 292 -15.18 -3.64 4.32
N VAL A 293 -15.47 -3.53 5.62
CA VAL A 293 -16.40 -2.52 6.17
C VAL A 293 -15.98 -1.10 5.78
N ALA A 294 -14.69 -0.78 5.80
CA ALA A 294 -14.20 0.54 5.40
C ALA A 294 -14.38 0.84 3.90
N TYR A 295 -14.54 -0.18 3.05
CA TYR A 295 -14.79 -0.02 1.61
C TYR A 295 -16.26 0.16 1.26
N LEU A 296 -17.20 -0.19 2.15
CA LEU A 296 -18.64 -0.08 1.89
C LEU A 296 -19.08 1.34 1.45
N PRO A 297 -18.61 2.45 2.06
CA PRO A 297 -19.00 3.80 1.64
C PRO A 297 -18.51 4.17 0.23
N ILE A 298 -17.41 3.57 -0.23
CA ILE A 298 -16.79 3.85 -1.54
C ILE A 298 -17.07 2.75 -2.57
N ARG A 299 -17.90 1.75 -2.27
CA ARG A 299 -18.17 0.61 -3.16
C ARG A 299 -18.58 0.99 -4.59
N LYS A 300 -19.28 2.13 -4.75
CA LYS A 300 -19.67 2.64 -6.07
C LYS A 300 -18.47 3.06 -6.91
N ASN A 301 -17.43 3.63 -6.28
CA ASN A 301 -16.20 4.02 -6.95
C ASN A 301 -15.41 2.80 -7.46
N LEU A 302 -15.63 1.63 -6.86
CA LEU A 302 -15.03 0.36 -7.27
C LEU A 302 -15.93 -0.46 -8.22
N GLY A 303 -17.16 -0.03 -8.48
CA GLY A 303 -18.13 -0.80 -9.25
C GLY A 303 -17.73 -1.05 -10.71
N TYR A 304 -16.84 -0.23 -11.28
CA TYR A 304 -16.33 -0.46 -12.64
C TYR A 304 -15.42 -1.69 -12.73
N LEU A 305 -14.82 -2.13 -11.61
CA LEU A 305 -13.88 -3.24 -11.58
C LEU A 305 -14.52 -4.56 -12.02
N THR A 306 -15.81 -4.76 -11.72
CA THR A 306 -16.54 -5.98 -12.06
C THR A 306 -17.35 -5.88 -13.35
N ARG A 307 -17.57 -4.67 -13.88
CA ARG A 307 -18.35 -4.42 -15.11
C ARG A 307 -17.57 -4.66 -16.40
N ASN A 308 -16.25 -4.59 -16.34
CA ASN A 308 -15.38 -4.75 -17.50
C ASN A 308 -14.67 -6.10 -17.44
N ASN A 309 -14.99 -7.01 -18.36
CA ASN A 309 -14.42 -8.38 -18.40
C ASN A 309 -12.88 -8.41 -18.39
N ARG A 310 -12.21 -7.41 -19.00
CA ARG A 310 -10.74 -7.34 -18.99
C ARG A 310 -10.19 -7.03 -17.60
N ILE A 311 -10.85 -6.11 -16.88
CA ILE A 311 -10.50 -5.76 -15.51
C ILE A 311 -10.84 -6.92 -14.57
N THR A 312 -11.99 -7.57 -14.76
CA THR A 312 -12.36 -8.77 -14.01
C THR A 312 -11.32 -9.88 -14.19
N LEU A 313 -10.82 -10.11 -15.41
CA LEU A 313 -9.75 -11.09 -15.65
C LEU A 313 -8.45 -10.73 -14.90
N MET A 314 -8.11 -9.43 -14.82
CA MET A 314 -6.96 -8.98 -14.04
C MET A 314 -7.14 -9.20 -12.54
N LEU A 315 -8.36 -9.00 -12.02
CA LEU A 315 -8.68 -9.32 -10.62
C LEU A 315 -8.57 -10.82 -10.35
N LEU A 316 -9.00 -11.68 -11.28
CA LEU A 316 -8.82 -13.12 -11.16
C LEU A 316 -7.33 -13.50 -11.16
N ALA A 317 -6.52 -12.90 -12.04
CA ALA A 317 -5.07 -13.11 -12.07
C ALA A 317 -4.40 -12.68 -10.75
N ILE A 318 -4.81 -11.53 -10.18
CA ILE A 318 -4.38 -11.09 -8.85
C ILE A 318 -4.76 -12.15 -7.80
N GLY A 319 -6.02 -12.59 -7.78
CA GLY A 319 -6.50 -13.57 -6.81
C GLY A 319 -5.72 -14.88 -6.86
N ILE A 320 -5.47 -15.42 -8.05
CA ILE A 320 -4.66 -16.64 -8.23
C ILE A 320 -3.23 -16.44 -7.73
N GLY A 321 -2.60 -15.33 -8.08
CA GLY A 321 -1.25 -14.99 -7.61
C GLY A 321 -1.17 -14.86 -6.09
N SER A 322 -2.14 -14.19 -5.48
CA SER A 322 -2.22 -14.03 -4.02
C SER A 322 -2.46 -15.35 -3.30
N LEU A 323 -3.29 -16.24 -3.84
CA LEU A 323 -3.49 -17.58 -3.29
C LEU A 323 -2.18 -18.39 -3.30
N ALA A 324 -1.40 -18.28 -4.39
CA ALA A 324 -0.09 -18.91 -4.45
C ALA A 324 0.87 -18.35 -3.37
N LEU A 325 0.86 -17.03 -3.11
CA LEU A 325 1.64 -16.45 -2.00
C LEU A 325 1.18 -16.94 -0.63
N PHE A 326 -0.13 -16.94 -0.38
CA PHE A 326 -0.70 -17.39 0.90
C PHE A 326 -0.36 -18.85 1.18
N ALA A 327 -0.19 -19.68 0.15
CA ALA A 327 0.20 -21.07 0.31
C ALA A 327 1.64 -21.25 0.79
N VAL A 328 2.58 -20.40 0.34
CA VAL A 328 4.03 -20.61 0.56
C VAL A 328 4.66 -19.69 1.60
N ALA A 329 3.95 -18.65 2.05
CA ALA A 329 4.47 -17.65 2.98
C ALA A 329 3.46 -17.32 4.08
N ILE A 330 3.97 -17.17 5.30
CA ILE A 330 3.19 -16.95 6.53
C ILE A 330 2.79 -15.48 6.75
N ASP A 331 3.31 -14.56 5.94
CA ASP A 331 3.10 -13.10 6.01
C ASP A 331 1.72 -12.63 5.51
N TRP A 332 0.65 -13.36 5.86
CA TRP A 332 -0.69 -13.12 5.30
C TRP A 332 -1.18 -11.70 5.54
N GLY A 333 -0.92 -11.12 6.70
CA GLY A 333 -1.31 -9.76 7.01
C GLY A 333 -0.62 -8.72 6.14
N ARG A 334 0.65 -8.94 5.81
CA ARG A 334 1.42 -8.07 4.90
C ARG A 334 0.83 -8.09 3.49
N PHE A 335 0.46 -9.27 2.99
CA PHE A 335 -0.15 -9.41 1.67
C PHE A 335 -1.55 -8.81 1.61
N ILE A 336 -2.37 -9.05 2.64
CA ILE A 336 -3.70 -8.43 2.76
C ILE A 336 -3.56 -6.90 2.77
N TYR A 337 -2.68 -6.36 3.61
CA TYR A 337 -2.36 -4.94 3.68
C TYR A 337 -2.01 -4.35 2.30
N ALA A 338 -1.15 -5.02 1.54
CA ALA A 338 -0.78 -4.58 0.20
C ALA A 338 -2.01 -4.47 -0.72
N HIS A 339 -2.86 -5.50 -0.77
CA HIS A 339 -4.10 -5.45 -1.55
C HIS A 339 -5.04 -4.33 -1.11
N LEU A 340 -5.15 -4.08 0.19
CA LEU A 340 -5.96 -2.98 0.72
C LEU A 340 -5.44 -1.63 0.23
N ILE A 341 -4.14 -1.33 0.33
CA ILE A 341 -3.61 -0.05 -0.20
C ILE A 341 -3.87 0.08 -1.71
N LEU A 342 -3.62 -0.98 -2.49
CA LEU A 342 -3.78 -0.91 -3.95
C LEU A 342 -5.24 -0.68 -4.35
N LEU A 343 -6.19 -1.33 -3.67
CA LEU A 343 -7.63 -1.10 -3.86
C LEU A 343 -8.05 0.31 -3.45
N PHE A 344 -7.53 0.83 -2.33
CA PHE A 344 -7.74 2.21 -1.91
C PHE A 344 -7.29 3.19 -2.99
N LEU A 345 -6.07 3.03 -3.53
CA LEU A 345 -5.53 3.90 -4.58
C LEU A 345 -6.37 3.83 -5.86
N ILE A 346 -6.73 2.63 -6.33
CA ILE A 346 -7.57 2.44 -7.52
C ILE A 346 -8.97 3.04 -7.35
N SER A 347 -9.51 3.03 -6.13
CA SER A 347 -10.82 3.65 -5.86
C SER A 347 -10.83 5.17 -6.03
N LEU A 348 -9.65 5.83 -6.05
CA LEU A 348 -9.50 7.28 -6.21
C LEU A 348 -9.40 7.71 -7.68
N LEU A 349 -9.52 6.79 -8.63
CA LEU A 349 -9.69 7.13 -10.05
C LEU A 349 -11.00 7.90 -10.26
N LYS A 350 -10.92 9.03 -10.96
CA LYS A 350 -12.08 9.88 -11.24
C LYS A 350 -12.98 9.20 -12.28
N SER A 351 -14.25 8.99 -11.91
CA SER A 351 -15.30 8.57 -12.84
C SER A 351 -15.23 9.36 -14.15
N THR A 352 -15.10 8.65 -15.27
CA THR A 352 -15.28 9.21 -16.61
C THR A 352 -16.75 9.52 -16.91
N ASP A 353 -17.66 8.83 -16.22
CA ASP A 353 -19.08 9.06 -16.34
C ASP A 353 -19.45 10.27 -15.47
N LYS A 354 -19.88 11.35 -16.14
CA LYS A 354 -20.49 12.55 -15.51
C LYS A 354 -21.85 12.26 -14.84
N ALA A 355 -22.26 11.00 -14.72
CA ALA A 355 -23.57 10.61 -14.20
C ALA A 355 -23.55 10.42 -12.67
N GLU A 356 -24.25 11.36 -12.01
CA GLU A 356 -24.86 11.25 -10.68
C GLU A 356 -24.00 10.73 -9.51
N TYR A 357 -23.24 11.64 -8.91
CA TYR A 357 -22.97 11.59 -7.47
C TYR A 357 -24.06 12.33 -6.68
N THR A 358 -25.29 11.81 -6.73
CA THR A 358 -26.35 12.17 -5.76
C THR A 358 -26.33 11.16 -4.62
N THR A 359 -25.24 11.12 -3.86
CA THR A 359 -25.30 10.60 -2.50
C THR A 359 -24.92 11.74 -1.57
N ASN A 360 -25.94 12.48 -1.16
CA ASN A 360 -25.87 13.44 -0.07
C ASN A 360 -25.48 12.64 1.20
N PRO A 361 -24.23 12.69 1.70
CA PRO A 361 -23.86 11.98 2.93
C PRO A 361 -24.58 12.60 4.15
N SER A 362 -25.06 13.84 3.97
CA SER A 362 -25.88 14.56 4.93
C SER A 362 -27.12 13.76 5.34
N GLY A 363 -27.70 12.92 4.48
CA GLY A 363 -28.92 12.17 4.81
C GLY A 363 -28.78 11.17 5.97
N LEU A 364 -27.59 10.61 6.20
CA LEU A 364 -27.34 9.63 7.27
C LEU A 364 -26.97 10.25 8.61
N LEU A 365 -26.52 11.51 8.66
CA LEU A 365 -26.12 12.19 9.89
C LEU A 365 -26.99 13.39 10.25
N SER A 366 -27.75 13.95 9.30
CA SER A 366 -28.57 15.15 9.51
C SER A 366 -29.99 14.86 10.02
N LYS A 367 -30.49 13.63 9.88
CA LYS A 367 -31.86 13.25 10.25
C LYS A 367 -32.00 12.44 11.54
N HIS A 368 -30.91 12.14 12.24
CA HIS A 368 -30.99 11.27 13.41
C HIS A 368 -30.82 11.98 14.75
N LYS A 369 -31.51 11.45 15.76
CA LYS A 369 -31.46 11.88 17.18
C LYS A 369 -30.01 11.92 17.67
N GLN A 370 -29.70 12.83 18.61
CA GLN A 370 -28.35 13.02 19.16
C GLN A 370 -27.67 11.72 19.64
N SER A 371 -28.43 10.76 20.16
CA SER A 371 -27.94 9.43 20.55
C SER A 371 -27.29 8.64 19.42
N THR A 372 -27.83 8.71 18.19
CA THR A 372 -27.25 8.01 17.02
C THR A 372 -25.92 8.61 16.57
N LYS A 373 -25.73 9.93 16.74
CA LYS A 373 -24.46 10.60 16.44
C LYS A 373 -23.37 10.16 17.41
N LEU A 374 -23.71 10.05 18.68
CA LEU A 374 -22.81 9.53 19.72
C LEU A 374 -22.43 8.07 19.44
N ILE A 375 -23.40 7.20 19.15
CA ILE A 375 -23.13 5.79 18.82
C ILE A 375 -22.24 5.67 17.58
N THR A 376 -22.49 6.47 16.54
CA THR A 376 -21.67 6.48 15.32
C THR A 376 -20.24 6.94 15.62
N ALA A 377 -20.07 7.96 16.46
CA ALA A 377 -18.74 8.43 16.88
C ALA A 377 -17.99 7.39 17.70
N ILE A 378 -18.66 6.74 18.66
CA ILE A 378 -18.08 5.63 19.45
C ILE A 378 -17.68 4.48 18.52
N GLY A 379 -18.57 4.05 17.62
CA GLY A 379 -18.28 3.00 16.66
C GLY A 379 -17.10 3.33 15.74
N PHE A 380 -16.98 4.59 15.32
CA PHE A 380 -15.83 5.06 14.55
C PHE A 380 -14.51 4.99 15.34
N ILE A 381 -14.51 5.41 16.61
CA ILE A 381 -13.33 5.33 17.48
C ILE A 381 -12.96 3.87 17.72
N LEU A 382 -13.93 3.01 18.04
CA LEU A 382 -13.73 1.58 18.23
C LEU A 382 -13.10 0.95 16.98
N TYR A 383 -13.66 1.26 15.79
CA TYR A 383 -13.14 0.76 14.52
C TYR A 383 -11.74 1.27 14.20
N THR A 384 -11.41 2.53 14.48
CA THR A 384 -10.11 3.07 14.06
C THR A 384 -8.98 2.75 15.03
N GLN A 385 -9.29 2.46 16.30
CA GLN A 385 -8.29 2.37 17.36
C GLN A 385 -8.07 0.97 17.95
N PHE A 386 -9.08 0.09 17.95
CA PHE A 386 -9.08 -1.12 18.78
C PHE A 386 -8.87 -2.43 18.00
N TRP A 387 -8.36 -2.35 16.77
CA TRP A 387 -7.90 -3.53 16.03
C TRP A 387 -6.71 -3.17 15.15
N TYR A 388 -5.98 -4.19 14.71
CA TYR A 388 -4.86 -4.06 13.79
C TYR A 388 -4.71 -5.35 12.95
N ILE A 389 -3.82 -5.31 11.95
CA ILE A 389 -3.46 -6.46 11.11
C ILE A 389 -1.96 -6.74 11.35
N PRO A 390 -1.56 -7.80 12.08
CA PRO A 390 -0.18 -8.23 12.19
C PRO A 390 0.32 -8.83 10.88
N HIS A 391 1.60 -8.63 10.55
CA HIS A 391 2.22 -9.18 9.36
C HIS A 391 2.15 -10.72 9.32
N CYS A 392 2.49 -11.39 10.44
CA CYS A 392 2.44 -12.84 10.60
C CYS A 392 2.36 -13.29 12.08
N CYS A 393 2.37 -14.61 12.26
CA CYS A 393 3.02 -15.37 13.35
C CYS A 393 2.41 -15.34 14.76
N THR A 394 1.56 -14.38 15.11
CA THR A 394 0.86 -14.37 16.40
C THR A 394 -0.63 -14.05 16.21
N PRO A 395 -1.52 -15.04 16.00
CA PRO A 395 -2.96 -14.82 15.99
C PRO A 395 -3.47 -14.69 17.43
N MET A 396 -3.01 -13.67 18.16
CA MET A 396 -3.72 -13.22 19.38
C MET A 396 -5.06 -12.62 18.96
N PRO A 397 -6.13 -12.68 19.80
CA PRO A 397 -7.41 -12.09 19.43
C PRO A 397 -7.28 -10.64 18.97
N ILE A 398 -7.96 -10.27 17.89
CA ILE A 398 -7.89 -8.94 17.23
C ILE A 398 -8.08 -7.76 18.21
N ILE A 399 -8.80 -8.01 19.31
CA ILE A 399 -9.24 -7.01 20.29
C ILE A 399 -8.55 -7.19 21.67
N SER A 400 -7.76 -8.26 21.91
CA SER A 400 -7.30 -8.59 23.27
C SER A 400 -5.98 -7.95 23.68
N ASP A 401 -5.12 -7.56 22.73
CA ASP A 401 -3.83 -6.93 23.05
C ASP A 401 -3.90 -5.41 22.89
N LEU A 402 -4.30 -4.72 23.97
CA LEU A 402 -4.34 -3.27 24.01
C LEU A 402 -2.95 -2.63 23.79
N THR A 403 -1.85 -3.35 23.99
CA THR A 403 -0.50 -2.84 23.73
C THR A 403 -0.21 -2.67 22.24
N ARG A 404 -0.96 -3.38 21.38
CA ARG A 404 -0.88 -3.30 19.92
C ARG A 404 -2.07 -2.56 19.29
N ALA A 405 -2.93 -1.95 20.11
CA ALA A 405 -3.95 -1.03 19.60
C ALA A 405 -3.29 0.11 18.81
N ASN A 406 -3.97 0.60 17.77
CA ASN A 406 -3.47 1.67 16.90
C ASN A 406 -3.05 2.90 17.73
N VAL A 407 -3.81 3.22 18.79
CA VAL A 407 -3.49 4.35 19.68
C VAL A 407 -2.16 4.17 20.42
N VAL A 408 -1.82 2.96 20.86
CA VAL A 408 -0.59 2.70 21.63
C VAL A 408 0.63 2.65 20.70
N SER A 409 0.50 1.93 19.59
CA SER A 409 1.55 1.81 18.57
C SER A 409 1.96 3.14 17.96
N LEU A 410 1.04 4.11 17.83
CA LEU A 410 1.36 5.47 17.37
C LEU A 410 2.38 6.21 18.24
N PHE A 411 2.47 5.89 19.53
CA PHE A 411 3.45 6.52 20.45
C PHE A 411 4.73 5.70 20.62
N GLN A 412 4.72 4.41 20.28
CA GLN A 412 5.85 3.51 20.52
C GLN A 412 7.16 3.97 19.86
N PRO A 413 7.18 4.48 18.61
CA PRO A 413 8.40 4.99 18.00
C PRO A 413 9.05 6.14 18.78
N TYR A 414 8.24 7.03 19.37
CA TYR A 414 8.74 8.15 20.16
C TYR A 414 9.39 7.67 21.46
N VAL A 415 8.77 6.69 22.13
CA VAL A 415 9.31 6.08 23.35
C VAL A 415 10.64 5.38 23.06
N ASN A 416 10.71 4.59 21.98
CA ASN A 416 11.93 3.86 21.62
C ASN A 416 13.09 4.79 21.29
N ILE A 417 12.84 5.84 20.49
CA ILE A 417 13.87 6.85 20.18
C ILE A 417 14.26 7.63 21.43
N GLY A 418 13.31 7.97 22.32
CA GLY A 418 13.59 8.61 23.59
C GLY A 418 14.52 7.78 24.48
N ARG A 419 14.26 6.47 24.61
CA ARG A 419 15.12 5.53 25.34
C ARG A 419 16.53 5.46 24.76
N TYR A 420 16.63 5.36 23.43
CA TYR A 420 17.91 5.35 22.73
C TYR A 420 18.74 6.62 23.00
N VAL A 421 18.12 7.81 22.87
CA VAL A 421 18.80 9.09 23.11
C VAL A 421 19.22 9.25 24.58
N LEU A 422 18.38 8.81 25.51
CA LEU A 422 18.66 8.91 26.95
C LEU A 422 19.57 7.79 27.47
N LYS A 423 19.92 6.79 26.63
CA LYS A 423 20.66 5.58 27.03
C LYS A 423 20.01 4.86 28.23
N VAL A 424 18.68 4.79 28.22
CA VAL A 424 17.90 4.07 29.23
C VAL A 424 17.35 2.82 28.58
N ASP A 425 17.78 1.66 29.08
CA ASP A 425 17.32 0.34 28.62
C ASP A 425 15.82 0.10 28.94
#